data_AF-A0A2V8UAK5-F1
#
_entry.id   AF-A0A2V8UAK5-F1
#
_cell.length_a   1.000
_cell.length_b   1.000
_cell.length_c   1.000
_cell.angle_alpha   90.00
_cell.angle_beta   90.00
_cell.angle_gamma   90.00
#
_symmetry.space_group_name_H-M   'P 1'
#
loop_
_entity.id
_entity.type
_entity.pdbx_description
1 polymer ?
#
loop_
_entity_poly.entity_id
_entity_poly.type
_entity_poly.pdbx_seq_one_letter_code
_entity_poly.pdbx_strand_id
1 'polypeptide(L)'
;MTTPFKQDYAFGLGVRTVNGRKVISHGGGIEGFNTMLAYDPEDKMTVVVLTNLNGQAPDQIATMLAAIAHGEKCSCPRSARRFQSRPSDAPGTAPGRAGHESSAQVNRTTRGALRRGWR
;
A
#
# COMPACT_ATOMS: atom_id res chain seq x y z
N MET A 1 -16.36 13.94 8.77
CA MET A 1 -14.93 14.37 8.85
C MET A 1 -14.10 13.87 7.66
N THR A 2 -14.69 13.68 6.48
CA THR A 2 -14.01 13.21 5.24
C THR A 2 -14.48 14.00 4.02
N THR A 3 -15.03 15.19 4.27
CA THR A 3 -15.48 16.14 3.26
C THR A 3 -14.31 17.09 2.99
N PRO A 4 -13.77 17.13 1.76
CA PRO A 4 -12.67 18.02 1.44
C PRO A 4 -13.12 19.47 1.53
N PHE A 5 -12.25 20.34 2.04
CA PHE A 5 -12.49 21.78 2.12
C PHE A 5 -11.78 22.52 0.99
N LYS A 6 -10.44 22.41 0.93
CA LYS A 6 -9.61 23.04 -0.10
C LYS A 6 -8.58 22.03 -0.59
N GLN A 7 -8.34 21.99 -1.91
CA GLN A 7 -7.35 21.12 -2.54
C GLN A 7 -7.44 19.66 -2.08
N ASP A 8 -8.66 19.12 -2.04
CA ASP A 8 -8.88 17.72 -1.69
C ASP A 8 -8.39 17.33 -0.29
N TYR A 9 -8.31 18.26 0.66
CA TYR A 9 -7.85 18.00 2.03
C TYR A 9 -8.98 18.15 3.06
N ALA A 10 -9.03 17.24 4.04
CA ALA A 10 -10.03 17.15 5.09
C ALA A 10 -9.40 16.73 6.43
N PHE A 11 -9.17 17.68 7.34
CA PHE A 11 -8.74 17.41 8.73
C PHE A 11 -7.60 16.37 8.88
N GLY A 12 -6.50 16.54 8.15
CA GLY A 12 -5.40 15.57 8.21
C GLY A 12 -5.42 14.53 7.09
N LEU A 13 -6.51 14.43 6.34
CA LEU A 13 -6.69 13.41 5.30
C LEU A 13 -6.70 14.05 3.92
N GLY A 14 -6.00 13.44 2.97
CA GLY A 14 -6.26 13.65 1.55
C GLY A 14 -7.52 12.90 1.14
N VAL A 15 -8.42 13.54 0.43
CA VAL A 15 -9.69 12.99 -0.06
C VAL A 15 -9.80 13.32 -1.54
N ARG A 16 -9.34 12.40 -2.37
CA ARG A 16 -9.26 12.57 -3.84
C ARG A 16 -10.12 11.55 -4.56
N THR A 17 -10.44 11.83 -5.81
CA THR A 17 -11.08 10.85 -6.70
C THR A 17 -10.01 10.26 -7.62
N VAL A 18 -9.81 8.94 -7.58
CA VAL A 18 -8.84 8.21 -8.40
C VAL A 18 -9.62 7.15 -9.20
N ASN A 19 -9.46 7.12 -10.52
CA ASN A 19 -10.19 6.20 -11.41
C ASN A 19 -11.72 6.20 -11.17
N GLY A 20 -12.29 7.38 -10.89
CA GLY A 20 -13.73 7.55 -10.60
C GLY A 20 -14.17 7.14 -9.19
N ARG A 21 -13.25 6.66 -8.34
CA ARG A 21 -13.52 6.21 -6.97
C ARG A 21 -13.01 7.21 -5.95
N LYS A 22 -13.77 7.43 -4.88
CA LYS A 22 -13.32 8.28 -3.78
C LYS A 22 -12.28 7.54 -2.94
N VAL A 23 -11.11 8.12 -2.75
CA VAL A 23 -10.03 7.57 -1.92
C VAL A 23 -9.68 8.57 -0.82
N ILE A 24 -9.72 8.08 0.42
CA ILE A 24 -9.29 8.80 1.61
C ILE A 24 -7.90 8.29 1.99
N SER A 25 -6.90 9.16 2.09
CA SER A 25 -5.52 8.75 2.29
C SER A 25 -4.75 9.66 3.24
N HIS A 26 -3.70 9.11 3.85
CA HIS A 26 -2.72 9.86 4.61
C HIS A 26 -1.34 9.21 4.45
N GLY A 27 -0.34 10.01 4.12
CA GLY A 27 1.06 9.59 4.13
C GLY A 27 1.71 9.93 5.47
N GLY A 28 2.79 9.23 5.81
CA GLY A 28 3.61 9.54 6.99
C GLY A 28 5.08 9.33 6.66
N GLY A 29 5.96 10.11 7.30
CA GLY A 29 7.39 10.02 7.06
C GLY A 29 8.19 10.50 8.25
N ILE A 30 9.15 9.69 8.67
CA ILE A 30 10.27 10.07 9.54
C ILE A 30 11.57 9.55 8.91
N GLU A 31 12.72 9.97 9.43
CA GLU A 31 14.00 9.47 8.92
C GLU A 31 14.09 7.94 9.01
N GLY A 32 14.26 7.31 7.85
CA GLY A 32 14.35 5.86 7.70
C GLY A 32 13.00 5.16 7.57
N PHE A 33 11.85 5.84 7.65
CA PHE A 33 10.53 5.22 7.52
C PHE A 33 9.52 6.09 6.80
N ASN A 34 8.94 5.56 5.72
CA ASN A 34 7.84 6.19 5.00
C ASN A 34 6.62 5.26 4.97
N THR A 35 5.42 5.83 5.04
CA THR A 35 4.16 5.09 5.11
C THR A 35 3.10 5.72 4.21
N MET A 36 2.19 4.88 3.73
CA MET A 36 0.99 5.30 3.00
C MET A 36 -0.21 4.47 3.46
N LEU A 37 -1.27 5.18 3.83
CA LEU A 37 -2.58 4.60 4.11
C LEU A 37 -3.59 5.15 3.10
N ALA A 38 -4.31 4.26 2.42
CA ALA A 38 -5.40 4.59 1.51
C ALA A 38 -6.64 3.75 1.81
N TYR A 39 -7.80 4.39 1.82
CA TYR A 39 -9.09 3.79 2.11
C TYR A 39 -10.10 4.14 1.01
N ASP A 40 -10.66 3.12 0.36
CA ASP A 40 -11.79 3.22 -0.53
C ASP A 40 -13.07 2.88 0.27
N PRO A 41 -13.97 3.86 0.51
CA PRO A 41 -15.21 3.66 1.25
C PRO A 41 -16.27 2.88 0.46
N GLU A 42 -16.21 2.86 -0.88
CA GLU A 42 -17.18 2.16 -1.71
C GLU A 42 -16.96 0.64 -1.61
N ASP A 43 -15.71 0.22 -1.83
CA ASP A 43 -15.33 -1.20 -1.74
C ASP A 43 -14.99 -1.66 -0.31
N LYS A 44 -14.99 -0.73 0.66
CA LYS A 44 -14.56 -0.95 2.05
C LYS A 44 -13.19 -1.62 2.10
N MET A 45 -12.29 -1.09 1.29
CA MET A 45 -10.94 -1.60 1.08
C MET A 45 -9.93 -0.63 1.67
N THR A 46 -9.01 -1.15 2.47
CA THR A 46 -7.89 -0.39 3.03
C THR A 46 -6.59 -0.98 2.53
N VAL A 47 -5.72 -0.14 1.98
CA VAL A 47 -4.33 -0.46 1.62
C VAL A 47 -3.43 0.27 2.61
N VAL A 48 -2.53 -0.48 3.24
CA VAL A 48 -1.55 0.04 4.20
C VAL A 48 -0.17 -0.41 3.75
N VAL A 49 0.75 0.53 3.60
CA VAL A 49 2.14 0.27 3.22
C VAL A 49 3.07 0.94 4.22
N LEU A 50 4.02 0.17 4.74
CA LEU A 50 5.12 0.66 5.58
C LEU A 50 6.44 0.26 4.92
N THR A 51 7.32 1.25 4.77
CA THR A 51 8.67 1.07 4.22
C THR A 51 9.69 1.56 5.23
N ASN A 52 10.77 0.82 5.42
CA ASN A 52 11.92 1.26 6.22
C ASN A 52 13.01 1.92 5.36
N LEU A 53 12.57 2.71 4.38
CA LEU A 53 13.44 3.46 3.49
C LEU A 53 12.82 4.83 3.20
N ASN A 54 13.67 5.83 3.03
CA ASN A 54 13.24 7.16 2.65
C ASN A 54 12.84 7.17 1.16
N GLY A 55 11.70 7.77 0.82
CA GLY A 55 11.32 8.01 -0.57
C GLY A 55 9.84 7.79 -0.87
N GLN A 56 9.55 7.52 -2.14
CA GLN A 56 8.19 7.41 -2.69
C GLN A 56 7.73 5.96 -2.89
N ALA A 57 8.50 4.99 -2.39
CA ALA A 57 8.15 3.58 -2.46
C ALA A 57 6.76 3.24 -1.88
N PRO A 58 6.34 3.76 -0.70
CA PRO A 58 5.06 3.36 -0.14
C PRO A 58 3.88 3.85 -0.99
N ASP A 59 3.97 5.05 -1.57
CA ASP A 59 2.95 5.58 -2.49
C ASP A 59 2.78 4.72 -3.75
N GLN A 60 3.91 4.34 -4.37
CA GLN A 60 3.91 3.52 -5.59
C GLN A 60 3.35 2.12 -5.32
N ILE A 61 3.79 1.49 -4.24
CA ILE A 61 3.32 0.16 -3.82
C ILE A 61 1.83 0.21 -3.48
N ALA A 62 1.36 1.24 -2.77
CA ALA A 62 -0.04 1.40 -2.43
C ALA A 62 -0.92 1.53 -3.68
N THR A 63 -0.46 2.30 -4.68
CA THR A 63 -1.16 2.48 -5.95
C THR A 63 -1.25 1.16 -6.72
N MET A 64 -0.15 0.40 -6.81
CA MET A 64 -0.14 -0.90 -7.47
C MET A 64 -1.05 -1.91 -6.75
N LEU A 65 -1.02 -1.96 -5.43
CA LEU A 65 -1.87 -2.86 -4.65
C LEU A 65 -3.35 -2.50 -4.77
N ALA A 66 -3.69 -1.22 -4.79
CA ALA A 66 -5.05 -0.77 -5.05
C ALA A 66 -5.53 -1.23 -6.43
N ALA A 67 -4.71 -1.05 -7.47
CA ALA A 67 -5.03 -1.51 -8.83
C ALA A 67 -5.26 -3.03 -8.89
N ILE A 68 -4.37 -3.83 -8.29
CA ILE A 68 -4.53 -5.30 -8.20
C ILE A 68 -5.81 -5.66 -7.47
N ALA A 69 -6.09 -5.00 -6.34
CA ALA A 69 -7.25 -5.32 -5.52
C ALA A 69 -8.59 -4.94 -6.19
N HIS A 70 -8.59 -3.93 -7.07
CA HIS A 70 -9.73 -3.60 -7.93
C HIS A 70 -9.85 -4.48 -9.18
N GLY A 71 -8.92 -5.42 -9.38
CA GLY A 71 -8.93 -6.34 -10.53
C GLY A 71 -8.44 -5.71 -11.83
N GLU A 72 -7.74 -4.58 -11.76
CA GLU A 72 -7.06 -4.00 -12.92
C GLU A 72 -5.94 -4.94 -13.38
N LYS A 73 -5.73 -5.02 -14.71
CA LYS A 73 -4.65 -5.84 -15.28
C LYS A 73 -3.31 -5.21 -14.94
N CYS A 74 -2.70 -5.63 -13.84
CA CYS A 74 -1.31 -5.30 -13.57
C CYS A 74 -0.40 -6.01 -14.57
N SER A 75 0.35 -5.21 -15.34
CA SER A 75 1.56 -5.65 -16.01
C SER A 75 2.64 -5.88 -14.95
N CYS A 76 2.46 -6.95 -14.17
CA CYS A 76 3.43 -7.33 -13.16
C CYS A 76 4.80 -7.46 -13.85
N PRO A 77 5.86 -6.77 -13.38
CA PRO A 77 7.19 -6.97 -13.93
C PRO A 77 7.54 -8.44 -13.71
N ARG A 78 7.50 -9.22 -14.81
CA ARG A 78 7.67 -10.66 -14.79
C ARG A 78 9.05 -10.97 -14.22
N SER A 79 9.04 -11.45 -12.97
CA SER A 79 10.19 -11.85 -12.15
C SER A 79 11.22 -10.75 -11.87
N ALA A 80 11.29 -10.31 -10.61
CA ALA A 80 12.58 -10.09 -10.00
C ALA A 80 13.34 -11.42 -10.14
N ARG A 81 14.32 -11.46 -11.04
CA ARG A 81 15.21 -12.61 -11.19
C ARG A 81 15.72 -12.95 -9.78
N ARG A 82 15.33 -14.11 -9.24
CA ARG A 82 15.92 -14.62 -7.99
C ARG A 82 17.42 -14.50 -8.16
N PHE A 83 18.08 -13.70 -7.32
CA PHE A 83 19.53 -13.67 -7.25
C PHE A 83 19.96 -15.08 -6.80
N GLN A 84 20.25 -15.95 -7.76
CA GLN A 84 20.92 -17.20 -7.50
C GLN A 84 22.38 -16.81 -7.29
N SER A 85 22.80 -16.72 -6.03
CA SER A 85 24.22 -16.57 -5.71
C SER A 85 24.97 -17.74 -6.36
N ARG A 86 25.92 -17.44 -7.25
CA ARG A 86 26.82 -18.47 -7.78
C ARG A 86 27.72 -18.90 -6.62
N PRO A 87 28.07 -20.19 -6.50
CA PRO A 87 28.96 -20.67 -5.43
C PRO A 87 30.37 -20.05 -5.41
N SER A 88 30.73 -19.25 -6.42
CA SER A 88 32.02 -18.54 -6.53
C SER A 88 32.11 -17.27 -5.69
N ASP A 89 31.00 -16.79 -5.12
CA ASP A 89 30.99 -15.56 -4.32
C ASP A 89 31.29 -15.89 -2.84
N ALA A 90 32.54 -16.26 -2.55
CA ALA A 90 33.06 -16.40 -1.18
C ALA A 90 33.17 -15.01 -0.49
N PRO A 91 33.08 -14.95 0.85
CA PRO A 91 32.70 -13.73 1.57
C PRO A 91 33.89 -12.80 1.81
N GLY A 92 34.14 -11.90 0.86
CA GLY A 92 34.94 -10.69 1.07
C GLY A 92 34.02 -9.51 1.28
N THR A 93 33.83 -9.11 2.54
CA THR A 93 33.16 -7.86 2.96
C THR A 93 31.74 -7.68 2.41
N ALA A 94 30.76 -8.34 3.05
CA ALA A 94 29.37 -7.93 2.87
C ALA A 94 29.22 -6.46 3.31
N PRO A 95 28.79 -5.52 2.45
CA PRO A 95 28.22 -4.28 2.96
C PRO A 95 27.04 -4.69 3.83
N GLY A 96 26.98 -4.18 5.07
CA GLY A 96 25.94 -4.54 6.02
C GLY A 96 24.58 -4.50 5.32
N ARG A 97 23.89 -5.64 5.27
CA ARG A 97 22.48 -5.70 4.87
C ARG A 97 21.70 -4.93 5.92
N ALA A 98 21.62 -3.62 5.79
CA ALA A 98 20.44 -2.89 6.20
C ALA A 98 19.31 -3.50 5.37
N GLY A 99 18.49 -4.35 5.99
CA GLY A 99 17.37 -5.00 5.32
C GLY A 99 16.41 -3.92 4.85
N HIS A 100 16.48 -3.54 3.58
CA HIS A 100 15.49 -2.66 2.96
C HIS A 100 14.25 -3.51 2.68
N GLU A 101 13.23 -3.35 3.52
CA GLU A 101 12.00 -4.14 3.49
C GLU A 101 10.78 -3.21 3.42
N SER A 102 9.84 -3.57 2.56
CA SER A 102 8.53 -2.94 2.49
C SER A 102 7.49 -3.99 2.83
N SER A 103 6.69 -3.71 3.85
CA SER A 103 5.52 -4.52 4.19
C SER A 103 4.27 -3.79 3.70
N ALA A 104 3.37 -4.54 3.08
CA ALA A 104 2.11 -3.99 2.59
C ALA A 104 0.96 -4.98 2.83
N GLN A 105 -0.18 -4.45 3.26
CA GLN A 105 -1.38 -5.22 3.52
C GLN A 105 -2.58 -4.56 2.85
N VAL A 106 -3.43 -5.38 2.24
CA VAL A 106 -4.75 -4.97 1.73
C VAL A 106 -5.79 -5.71 2.54
N ASN A 107 -6.73 -4.99 3.15
CA ASN A 107 -7.83 -5.58 3.88
C ASN A 107 -9.17 -5.14 3.27
N ARG A 108 -10.13 -6.05 3.16
CA ARG A 108 -11.48 -5.78 2.65
C ARG A 108 -12.50 -6.23 3.68
N THR A 109 -13.31 -5.31 4.17
CA THR A 109 -14.33 -5.66 5.17
C THR A 109 -15.62 -6.11 4.48
N THR A 110 -15.79 -7.42 4.32
CA THR A 110 -17.08 -8.02 3.94
C THR A 110 -17.98 -8.08 5.17
N ARG A 111 -19.12 -7.35 5.18
CA ARG A 111 -20.18 -7.63 6.18
C ARG A 111 -20.74 -9.01 5.85
N GLY A 112 -20.43 -10.01 6.68
CA GLY A 112 -21.21 -11.23 6.74
C GLY A 112 -22.67 -10.88 6.96
N ALA A 113 -23.53 -11.24 6.00
CA ALA A 113 -24.97 -11.09 6.13
C ALA A 113 -25.45 -12.03 7.25
N LEU A 114 -25.52 -11.50 8.49
CA LEU A 114 -26.19 -12.17 9.58
C LEU A 114 -27.69 -12.17 9.26
N ARG A 115 -28.17 -13.27 8.67
CA ARG A 115 -29.60 -13.57 8.53
C ARG A 115 -30.18 -13.63 9.94
N ARG A 116 -30.86 -12.56 10.37
CA ARG A 116 -31.73 -12.60 11.55
C ARG A 116 -32.98 -13.37 11.16
N GLY A 117 -33.17 -14.53 11.77
CA GLY A 117 -34.37 -15.34 11.65
C GLY A 117 -34.48 -16.26 12.84
N TRP A 118 -34.97 -15.73 13.96
CA TRP A 118 -35.56 -16.53 15.02
C TRP A 118 -36.97 -15.98 15.26
N ARG A 119 -37.94 -16.89 15.10
CA ARG A 119 -39.32 -16.75 15.54
C ARG A 119 -39.40 -16.84 17.06
#